data_AF-A0A5A9Z032-F1
#
_entry.id   AF-A0A5A9Z032-F1
#
_cell.length_a   1.000
_cell.length_b   1.000
_cell.length_c   1.000
_cell.angle_alpha   90.00
_cell.angle_beta   90.00
_cell.angle_gamma   90.00
#
_symmetry.space_group_name_H-M   'P 1'
#
loop_
_entity.id
_entity.type
_entity.pdbx_description
1 polymer ?
#
loop_
_entity_poly.entity_id
_entity_poly.type
_entity_poly.pdbx_seq_one_letter_code
_entity_poly.pdbx_strand_id
1 'polypeptide(L)' 'MTTNQTCPSWSDAPPGWNWVAQDEDGRWFWYRVQPILGAGGGIWRSPSRAQQFACQGQPNSRWFDTLSERPTQAS' A
#
# COMPACT_ATOMS: atom_id res chain seq x y z
N MET A 1 -13.54 -16.16 -16.95
CA MET A 1 -12.23 -16.18 -16.28
C MET A 1 -12.11 -14.88 -15.50
N THR A 2 -12.57 -14.84 -14.26
CA THR A 2 -12.50 -13.66 -13.40
C THR A 2 -11.10 -13.55 -12.84
N THR A 3 -10.31 -12.60 -13.34
CA THR A 3 -9.04 -12.26 -12.70
C THR A 3 -9.34 -11.68 -11.33
N ASN A 4 -9.06 -12.46 -10.28
CA ASN A 4 -8.93 -11.98 -8.90
C ASN A 4 -7.76 -11.00 -8.85
N GLN A 5 -7.97 -9.77 -9.33
CA GLN A 5 -6.99 -8.71 -9.22
C GLN A 5 -7.05 -8.22 -7.77
N THR A 6 -6.27 -8.85 -6.90
CA THR A 6 -5.96 -8.36 -5.55
C THR A 6 -5.13 -7.10 -5.73
N CYS A 7 -5.85 -6.00 -5.92
CA CYS A 7 -5.35 -4.65 -6.00
C CYS A 7 -4.31 -4.35 -4.89
N PRO A 8 -3.28 -3.50 -5.11
CA PRO A 8 -2.96 -2.73 -6.32
C PRO A 8 -1.81 -3.28 -7.18
N SER A 9 -1.79 -2.92 -8.47
CA SER A 9 -0.67 -3.18 -9.39
C SER A 9 0.33 -2.02 -9.37
N TRP A 10 1.63 -2.32 -9.41
CA TRP A 10 2.69 -1.29 -9.48
C TRP A 10 2.66 -0.45 -10.77
N SER A 11 1.96 -0.91 -11.82
CA SER A 11 1.69 -0.11 -13.02
C SER A 11 0.88 1.16 -12.73
N ASP A 12 0.09 1.14 -11.66
CA ASP A 12 -0.85 2.22 -11.31
C ASP A 12 -0.21 3.22 -10.33
N ALA A 13 0.97 2.88 -9.78
CA ALA A 13 1.70 3.73 -8.86
C ALA A 13 2.35 4.90 -9.60
N PRO A 14 2.06 6.17 -9.24
CA PRO A 14 2.70 7.30 -9.89
C PRO A 14 4.23 7.28 -9.69
N PRO A 15 5.01 7.93 -10.57
CA PRO A 15 6.44 8.04 -10.38
C PRO A 15 6.81 8.66 -9.01
N GLY A 16 7.83 8.11 -8.36
CA GLY A 16 8.29 8.56 -7.03
C GLY A 16 7.45 8.04 -5.86
N TRP A 17 6.45 7.20 -6.10
CA TRP A 17 5.76 6.43 -5.08
C TRP A 17 6.35 5.02 -5.05
N ASN A 18 7.15 4.75 -4.02
CA ASN A 18 8.04 3.59 -3.95
C ASN A 18 7.59 2.55 -2.93
N TRP A 19 6.45 2.78 -2.26
CA TRP A 19 5.96 1.91 -1.20
C TRP A 19 4.46 1.74 -1.32
N VAL A 20 3.96 0.59 -0.91
CA VAL A 20 2.54 0.28 -0.84
C VAL A 20 2.23 -0.50 0.42
N ALA A 21 1.11 -0.21 1.05
CA ALA A 21 0.60 -1.03 2.13
C ALA A 21 -0.92 -0.94 2.21
N GLN A 22 -1.52 -1.95 2.83
CA GLN A 22 -2.93 -2.01 3.17
C GLN A 22 -3.13 -1.64 4.63
N ASP A 23 -4.12 -0.81 4.93
CA ASP A 23 -4.69 -0.65 6.26
C ASP A 23 -5.61 -1.86 6.59
N GLU A 24 -5.93 -2.07 7.87
CA GLU A 24 -6.73 -3.21 8.34
C GLU A 24 -8.12 -3.30 7.70
N ASP A 25 -8.73 -2.15 7.43
CA ASP A 25 -10.05 -2.03 6.80
C ASP A 25 -10.05 -2.31 5.29
N GLY A 26 -8.88 -2.63 4.74
CA GLY A 26 -8.71 -3.02 3.36
C GLY A 26 -8.33 -1.88 2.42
N ARG A 27 -8.25 -0.63 2.89
CA ARG A 27 -7.78 0.50 2.06
C ARG A 27 -6.30 0.36 1.74
N TRP A 28 -5.95 0.46 0.47
CA TRP A 28 -4.56 0.48 0.01
C TRP A 28 -4.11 1.90 -0.26
N PHE A 29 -2.85 2.17 0.08
CA PHE A 29 -2.21 3.45 -0.17
C PHE A 29 -0.84 3.26 -0.79
N TRP A 30 -0.51 4.15 -1.72
CA TRP A 30 0.86 4.40 -2.15
C TRP A 30 1.55 5.34 -1.17
N TYR A 31 2.86 5.16 -0.98
CA TYR A 31 3.70 6.06 -0.21
C TYR A 31 4.99 6.46 -0.95
N ARG A 32 5.41 7.72 -0.79
CA ARG A 32 6.70 8.21 -1.32
C ARG A 32 7.89 7.84 -0.43
N VAL A 33 7.62 7.71 0.87
CA VAL A 33 8.58 7.30 1.90
C VAL A 33 8.04 6.07 2.60
N GLN A 34 8.91 5.26 3.20
CA GLN A 34 8.48 4.08 3.95
C GLN A 34 7.55 4.51 5.10
N PRO A 35 6.29 4.03 5.16
CA PRO A 35 5.39 4.31 6.26
C PRO A 35 5.78 3.48 7.50
N ILE A 36 5.27 3.90 8.66
CA ILE A 36 5.43 3.18 9.93
C ILE A 36 4.07 2.75 10.47
N LEU A 37 4.04 1.73 11.33
CA LEU A 37 2.81 1.30 12.00
C LEU A 37 2.25 2.42 12.88
N GLY A 38 0.94 2.66 12.81
CA GLY A 38 0.23 3.58 13.69
C GLY A 38 0.12 3.03 15.12
N ALA A 39 0.27 3.91 16.13
CA ALA A 39 0.26 3.52 17.54
C ALA A 39 -1.06 2.87 18.02
N GLY A 40 -2.18 3.15 17.35
CA GLY A 40 -3.49 2.54 17.65
C GLY A 40 -3.76 1.22 16.92
N GLY A 41 -2.81 0.73 16.11
CA GLY A 41 -3.06 -0.35 15.17
C GLY A 41 -3.96 0.08 14.00
N GLY A 42 -4.24 -0.86 13.12
CA GLY A 42 -5.19 -0.72 12.02
C GLY A 42 -4.74 0.10 10.80
N ILE A 43 -3.68 0.89 10.91
CA ILE A 43 -3.23 1.80 9.83
C ILE A 43 -1.71 1.90 9.71
N TRP A 44 -1.27 2.23 8.49
CA TRP A 44 0.06 2.74 8.20
C TRP A 44 0.09 4.28 8.21
N ARG A 45 1.17 4.87 8.70
CA ARG A 45 1.34 6.33 8.86
C ARG A 45 2.50 6.86 8.03
N SER A 46 2.26 7.95 7.33
CA SER A 46 3.28 8.79 6.70
C SER A 46 2.83 10.27 6.70
N PRO A 47 3.69 11.22 6.34
CA PRO A 47 3.27 12.60 6.09
C PRO A 47 2.17 12.65 5.01
N SER A 48 1.14 13.47 5.20
CA SER A 48 -0.03 13.51 4.30
C SER A 48 0.32 13.76 2.83
N ARG A 49 1.37 14.53 2.53
CA ARG A 49 1.87 14.79 1.17
C ARG A 49 2.58 13.58 0.52
N ALA A 50 2.88 12.56 1.31
CA ALA A 50 3.56 11.33 0.91
C ALA A 50 2.66 10.10 1.04
N GLN A 51 1.33 10.30 1.12
CA GLN A 51 0.30 9.26 1.13
C GLN A 51 -0.73 9.54 0.04
N GLN A 52 -1.10 8.52 -0.73
CA GLN A 52 -2.14 8.64 -1.74
C GLN A 52 -2.95 7.34 -1.77
N PHE A 53 -4.29 7.47 -1.78
CA PHE A 53 -5.18 6.33 -1.91
C PHE A 53 -4.96 5.62 -3.24
N ALA A 54 -4.85 4.29 -3.20
CA ALA A 54 -4.68 3.45 -4.37
C ALA A 54 -6.02 2.80 -4.76
N CYS A 55 -6.59 2.00 -3.87
CA CYS A 55 -7.87 1.32 -4.09
C CYS A 55 -8.43 0.72 -2.79
N GLN A 56 -9.67 0.22 -2.88
CA GLN A 56 -10.33 -0.53 -1.81
C GLN A 56 -10.18 -2.03 -2.07
N GLY A 57 -9.56 -2.74 -1.11
CA GLY A 57 -9.55 -4.20 -1.03
C GLY A 57 -10.52 -4.73 0.03
N GLN A 58 -10.40 -6.02 0.35
CA GLN A 58 -11.08 -6.62 1.50
C GLN A 58 -10.29 -6.33 2.79
N PRO A 59 -10.95 -6.21 3.95
CA PRO A 59 -10.28 -6.16 5.25
C PRO A 59 -9.33 -7.34 5.44
N ASN A 60 -8.19 -7.09 6.11
CA ASN A 60 -7.11 -8.05 6.24
C ASN A 60 -6.53 -8.02 7.66
N SER A 61 -6.71 -9.10 8.43
CA SER A 61 -6.16 -9.20 9.79
C SER A 61 -4.63 -9.29 9.84
N ARG A 62 -3.97 -9.52 8.70
CA ARG A 62 -2.51 -9.54 8.50
C ARG A 62 -2.03 -8.31 7.71
N TRP A 63 -2.78 -7.21 7.75
CA TRP A 63 -2.47 -5.96 7.05
C TRP A 63 -1.04 -5.44 7.33
N PHE A 64 -0.50 -5.68 8.52
CA PHE A 64 0.86 -5.28 8.91
C PHE A 64 1.98 -6.03 8.15
N ASP A 65 1.65 -7.15 7.50
CA ASP A 65 2.59 -7.88 6.63
C ASP A 65 2.58 -7.36 5.17
N THR A 66 1.70 -6.41 4.84
CA THR A 66 1.45 -5.99 3.45
C THR A 66 2.40 -4.90 2.93
N LEU A 67 3.23 -4.31 3.79
CA LEU A 67 4.18 -3.28 3.37
C LEU A 67 5.16 -3.85 2.35
N SER A 68 5.16 -3.27 1.16
CA SER A 68 6.01 -3.68 0.05
C SER A 68 6.67 -2.47 -0.59
N GLU A 69 7.94 -2.62 -0.95
CA GLU A 69 8.70 -1.65 -1.74
C GLU A 69 8.50 -1.92 -3.23
N ARG A 70 8.49 -0.86 -4.03
CA ARG A 70 8.39 -0.93 -5.49
C ARG A 70 9.56 -1.76 -6.01
N PRO A 71 9.31 -2.83 -6.77
CA PRO A 71 10.39 -3.60 -7.37
C PRO A 71 11.25 -2.69 -8.24
N THR A 72 12.52 -2.54 -7.89
CA THR A 72 13.52 -2.05 -8.84
C THR A 72 13.64 -3.13 -9.90
N GLN A 73 13.39 -2.80 -11.18
CA GLN A 73 13.69 -3.72 -12.27
C GLN A 73 15.14 -4.17 -12.11
N ALA A 74 15.36 -5.42 -11.70
CA ALA A 74 16.67 -6.04 -11.81
C ALA A 74 16.98 -6.09 -13.30
N SER A 75 18.04 -5.38 -13.71
CA SER A 75 18.54 -5.39 -15.09
C SER A 75 19.09 -6.76 -15.45
#